data_AF-A0A8T7DZ27-F1
#
_entry.id   AF-A0A8T7DZ27-F1
#
_cell.length_a   1.000
_cell.length_b   1.000
_cell.length_c   1.000
_cell.angle_alpha   90.00
_cell.angle_beta   90.00
_cell.angle_gamma   90.00
#
_symmetry.space_group_name_H-M   'P 1'
#
loop_
_entity.id
_entity.type
_entity.pdbx_description
1 polymer ?
#
loop_
_entity_poly.entity_id
_entity_poly.type
_entity_poly.pdbx_seq_one_letter_code
_entity_poly.pdbx_strand_id
1 'polypeptide(L)'
;TREFPIASGRGGSGDKFRRGDNRTPVGVYRIVDFNERSRFELFMRLNYPNVKDAFYGLKNGLISRPEFDAIVAALKQGATPPQNTPLGGAIGIHGIGDVTHEKLRIHDALDWTEGCIALTNADIMALRNYVSVGTRVEIRE
;
A
#
# COMPACT_ATOMS: atom_id res chain seq x y z
N THR A 1 -19.12 -9.37 -8.75
CA THR A 1 -17.92 -8.60 -8.36
C THR A 1 -18.33 -7.17 -8.08
N ARG A 2 -17.68 -6.46 -7.16
CA ARG A 2 -17.83 -5.01 -7.00
C ARG A 2 -16.57 -4.32 -7.49
N GLU A 3 -16.74 -3.19 -8.13
CA GLU A 3 -15.66 -2.37 -8.67
C GLU A 3 -15.74 -0.99 -8.03
N PHE A 4 -14.57 -0.42 -7.76
CA PHE A 4 -14.43 0.89 -7.16
C PHE A 4 -13.38 1.67 -7.94
N PRO A 5 -13.61 2.94 -8.28
CA PRO A 5 -12.57 3.80 -8.82
C PRO A 5 -11.47 3.98 -7.76
N ILE A 6 -10.22 4.04 -8.24
CA ILE A 6 -9.06 4.23 -7.38
C ILE A 6 -8.18 5.36 -7.90
N ALA A 7 -7.42 5.97 -7.00
CA ALA A 7 -6.22 6.72 -7.34
C ALA A 7 -4.99 6.01 -6.76
N SER A 8 -3.96 5.84 -7.57
CA SER A 8 -2.72 5.16 -7.23
C SER A 8 -1.57 6.14 -6.99
N GLY A 9 -0.35 5.62 -6.91
CA GLY A 9 0.86 6.40 -6.71
C GLY A 9 1.18 7.27 -7.93
N ARG A 10 1.43 8.56 -7.69
CA ARG A 10 1.78 9.54 -8.74
C ARG A 10 3.11 9.27 -9.47
N GLY A 11 3.88 8.28 -9.02
CA GLY A 11 5.15 7.86 -9.63
C GLY A 11 4.99 7.10 -10.95
N GLY A 12 3.75 6.90 -11.41
CA GLY A 12 3.41 6.20 -12.65
C GLY A 12 3.48 4.67 -12.52
N SER A 13 3.37 4.00 -13.67
CA SER A 13 3.45 2.54 -13.76
C SER A 13 4.84 1.99 -13.46
N GLY A 14 4.91 0.69 -13.16
CA GLY A 14 6.11 -0.01 -12.75
C GLY A 14 6.17 -0.29 -11.25
N ASP A 15 6.86 -1.37 -10.91
CA ASP A 15 7.12 -1.77 -9.53
C ASP A 15 7.67 -0.60 -8.69
N LYS A 16 7.24 -0.57 -7.42
CA LYS A 16 7.90 0.25 -6.42
C LYS A 16 9.32 -0.26 -6.20
N PHE A 17 10.29 0.63 -6.33
CA PHE A 17 11.70 0.31 -6.18
C PHE A 17 12.29 0.83 -4.87
N ARG A 18 11.85 2.01 -4.39
CA ARG A 18 12.44 2.64 -3.19
C ARG A 18 11.46 3.59 -2.49
N ARG A 19 11.78 3.96 -1.25
CA ARG A 19 11.13 5.06 -0.55
C ARG A 19 11.19 6.34 -1.41
N GLY A 20 10.06 7.03 -1.56
CA GLY A 20 9.98 8.33 -2.25
C GLY A 20 9.83 8.27 -3.77
N ASP A 21 9.81 7.08 -4.39
CA ASP A 21 9.51 6.97 -5.83
C ASP A 21 8.03 7.22 -6.18
N ASN A 22 7.18 7.36 -5.16
CA ASN A 22 5.73 7.57 -5.25
C ASN A 22 4.98 6.52 -6.08
N ARG A 23 5.54 5.31 -6.22
CA ARG A 23 4.91 4.21 -6.96
C ARG A 23 4.13 3.30 -6.03
N THR A 24 2.98 2.82 -6.52
CA THR A 24 2.23 1.73 -5.89
C THR A 24 2.89 0.41 -6.25
N PRO A 25 3.20 -0.46 -5.28
CA PRO A 25 3.94 -1.68 -5.55
C PRO A 25 3.06 -2.73 -6.24
N VAL A 26 3.57 -3.38 -7.29
CA VAL A 26 2.86 -4.46 -8.01
C VAL A 26 3.26 -5.82 -7.43
N GLY A 27 2.27 -6.65 -7.13
CA GLY A 27 2.48 -7.95 -6.49
C GLY A 27 1.31 -8.41 -5.63
N VAL A 28 1.59 -9.40 -4.79
CA VAL A 28 0.60 -10.00 -3.89
C VAL A 28 0.91 -9.63 -2.46
N TYR A 29 -0.08 -9.06 -1.79
CA TYR A 29 -0.03 -8.58 -0.42
C TYR A 29 -1.20 -9.14 0.39
N ARG A 30 -1.21 -8.79 1.68
CA ARG A 30 -2.32 -9.04 2.59
C ARG A 30 -2.59 -7.82 3.45
N ILE A 31 -3.86 -7.63 3.80
CA ILE A 31 -4.24 -6.65 4.83
C ILE A 31 -3.74 -7.17 6.19
N VAL A 32 -2.98 -6.35 6.91
CA VAL A 32 -2.41 -6.71 8.24
C VAL A 32 -2.99 -5.90 9.38
N ASP A 33 -3.63 -4.76 9.11
CA ASP A 33 -4.15 -3.86 10.13
C ASP A 33 -5.23 -2.94 9.54
N PHE A 34 -6.16 -2.51 10.38
CA PHE A 34 -7.15 -1.48 10.07
C PHE A 34 -7.00 -0.34 11.08
N ASN A 35 -6.66 0.84 10.59
CA ASN A 35 -6.64 2.06 11.41
C ASN A 35 -7.88 2.91 11.10
N GLU A 36 -8.93 2.72 11.89
CA GLU A 36 -10.19 3.48 11.84
C GLU A 36 -10.06 4.89 12.44
N ARG A 37 -8.93 5.20 13.10
CA ARG A 37 -8.61 6.56 13.60
C ARG A 37 -7.74 7.34 12.63
N SER A 38 -7.59 6.84 11.40
CA SER A 38 -6.80 7.49 10.36
C SER A 38 -7.41 8.83 9.97
N ARG A 39 -6.58 9.81 9.63
CA ARG A 39 -7.03 11.07 9.01
C ARG A 39 -7.63 10.87 7.61
N PHE A 40 -7.55 9.65 7.08
CA PHE A 40 -7.99 9.25 5.74
C PHE A 40 -9.28 8.44 5.75
N GLU A 41 -10.18 8.69 6.72
CA GLU A 41 -11.38 7.87 7.03
C GLU A 41 -11.03 6.48 7.57
N LEU A 42 -10.31 5.69 6.77
CA LEU A 42 -9.81 4.37 7.11
C LEU A 42 -8.46 4.17 6.45
N PHE A 43 -7.54 3.48 7.12
CA PHE A 43 -6.31 2.98 6.50
C PHE A 43 -6.20 1.47 6.70
N MET A 44 -6.28 0.71 5.60
CA MET A 44 -6.05 -0.73 5.55
C MET A 44 -4.57 -0.98 5.20
N ARG A 45 -3.75 -1.34 6.18
CA ARG A 45 -2.30 -1.54 5.95
C ARG A 45 -2.05 -2.83 5.18
N LEU A 46 -1.18 -2.78 4.17
CA LEU A 46 -0.65 -3.96 3.49
C LEU A 46 0.65 -4.43 4.13
N ASN A 47 0.95 -5.73 4.03
CA ASN A 47 2.23 -6.31 4.43
C ASN A 47 3.39 -6.00 3.46
N TYR A 48 3.40 -4.82 2.84
CA TYR A 48 4.55 -4.35 2.07
C TYR A 48 5.71 -3.99 3.01
N PRO A 49 6.99 -4.31 2.69
CA PRO A 49 7.44 -5.09 1.52
C PRO A 49 7.21 -6.60 1.66
N ASN A 50 6.89 -7.28 0.56
CA ASN A 50 6.83 -8.74 0.48
C ASN A 50 8.21 -9.34 0.12
N VAL A 51 8.28 -10.67 -0.07
CA VAL A 51 9.54 -11.37 -0.39
C VAL A 51 10.11 -10.97 -1.77
N LYS A 52 9.26 -10.70 -2.78
CA LYS A 52 9.69 -10.21 -4.10
C LYS A 52 10.37 -8.84 -3.94
N ASP A 53 9.74 -7.92 -3.21
CA ASP A 53 10.27 -6.57 -2.98
C ASP A 53 11.62 -6.63 -2.25
N ALA A 54 11.72 -7.45 -1.19
CA ALA A 54 12.95 -7.67 -0.45
C ALA A 54 14.06 -8.26 -1.34
N PHE A 55 13.73 -9.27 -2.16
CA PHE A 55 14.67 -9.91 -3.07
C PHE A 55 15.27 -8.92 -4.06
N TYR A 56 14.44 -8.11 -4.73
CA TYR A 56 14.93 -7.10 -5.65
C TYR A 56 15.68 -5.98 -4.94
N GLY A 57 15.23 -5.58 -3.75
CA GLY A 57 15.95 -4.64 -2.90
C GLY A 57 17.37 -5.10 -2.59
N LEU A 58 17.53 -6.37 -2.18
CA LEU A 58 18.85 -6.94 -1.88
C LEU A 58 19.69 -7.09 -3.16
N LYS A 59 19.11 -7.64 -4.23
CA LYS A 59 19.79 -7.85 -5.51
C LYS A 59 20.35 -6.55 -6.09
N ASN A 60 19.63 -5.45 -5.91
CA ASN A 60 20.01 -4.13 -6.43
C ASN A 60 20.85 -3.31 -5.43
N GLY A 61 21.24 -3.88 -4.29
CA GLY A 61 22.04 -3.21 -3.26
C GLY A 61 21.30 -2.08 -2.52
N LEU A 62 19.97 -2.03 -2.63
CA LEU A 62 19.15 -1.01 -1.97
C LEU A 62 18.93 -1.32 -0.49
N ILE A 63 18.79 -2.60 -0.14
CA ILE A 63 18.75 -3.06 1.25
C ILE A 63 19.92 -4.01 1.52
N SER A 64 20.38 -4.00 2.76
CA SER A 64 21.38 -4.89 3.28
C SER A 64 20.83 -6.31 3.51
N ARG A 65 21.73 -7.29 3.65
CA ARG A 65 21.34 -8.67 3.98
C ARG A 65 20.58 -8.76 5.33
N PRO A 66 20.98 -8.07 6.41
CA PRO A 66 20.18 -8.05 7.64
C PRO A 66 18.77 -7.50 7.47
N GLU A 67 18.57 -6.47 6.65
CA GLU A 67 17.23 -5.94 6.36
C GLU A 67 16.37 -6.94 5.58
N PHE A 68 16.97 -7.62 4.59
CA PHE A 68 16.32 -8.71 3.87
C PHE A 68 15.88 -9.83 4.82
N ASP A 69 16.80 -10.30 5.67
CA ASP A 69 16.53 -11.38 6.62
C ASP A 69 15.42 -10.97 7.62
N ALA A 70 15.41 -9.71 8.08
CA ALA A 70 14.36 -9.18 8.95
C ALA A 70 12.98 -9.14 8.26
N ILE A 71 12.90 -8.73 6.99
CA ILE A 71 11.66 -8.76 6.21
C ILE A 71 11.14 -10.20 6.08
N VAL A 72 12.00 -11.14 5.67
CA VAL A 72 11.63 -12.54 5.48
C VAL A 72 11.20 -13.19 6.80
N ALA A 73 11.91 -12.90 7.91
CA ALA A 73 11.56 -13.41 9.23
C ALA A 73 10.17 -12.92 9.69
N ALA A 74 9.88 -11.62 9.53
CA ALA A 74 8.58 -11.06 9.87
C ALA A 74 7.45 -11.71 9.06
N LEU A 75 7.64 -11.85 7.74
CA LEU A 75 6.65 -12.49 6.85
C LEU A 75 6.39 -13.96 7.22
N LYS A 76 7.43 -14.72 7.59
CA LYS A 76 7.28 -16.12 8.05
C LYS A 76 6.48 -16.24 9.35
N GLN A 77 6.55 -15.23 10.21
CA GLN A 77 5.82 -15.18 11.48
C GLN A 77 4.41 -14.58 11.33
N GLY A 78 4.01 -14.18 10.12
CA GLY A 78 2.75 -13.46 9.89
C GLY A 78 2.75 -12.04 10.47
N ALA A 79 3.91 -11.51 10.84
CA ALA A 79 4.07 -10.16 11.37
C ALA A 79 4.15 -9.13 10.24
N THR A 80 3.93 -7.86 10.59
CA THR A 80 4.17 -6.74 9.66
C THR A 80 5.68 -6.59 9.44
N PRO A 81 6.18 -6.59 8.18
CA PRO A 81 7.60 -6.39 7.88
C PRO A 81 8.12 -5.03 8.35
N PRO A 82 9.45 -4.83 8.51
CA PRO A 82 10.02 -3.53 8.82
C PRO A 82 9.53 -2.43 7.87
N GLN A 83 8.94 -1.37 8.42
CA GLN A 83 8.31 -0.27 7.67
C GLN A 83 9.25 0.92 7.41
N ASN A 84 10.49 0.82 7.88
CA ASN A 84 11.50 1.87 7.89
C ASN A 84 12.79 1.46 7.17
N THR A 85 12.68 0.64 6.12
CA THR A 85 13.80 0.30 5.24
C THR A 85 13.91 1.28 4.07
N PRO A 86 15.01 1.22 3.29
CA PRO A 86 15.13 1.91 2.00
C PRO A 86 14.04 1.56 0.97
N LEU A 87 13.38 0.40 1.07
CA LEU A 87 12.21 0.05 0.25
C LEU A 87 10.97 0.90 0.58
N GLY A 88 10.96 1.56 1.74
CA GLY A 88 9.80 2.27 2.26
C GLY A 88 8.93 1.40 3.16
N GLY A 89 7.67 1.81 3.31
CA GLY A 89 6.68 1.19 4.18
C GLY A 89 5.40 2.01 4.17
N ALA A 90 4.49 1.69 5.08
CA ALA A 90 3.18 2.33 5.26
C ALA A 90 2.35 2.37 3.96
N ILE A 91 2.45 1.32 3.14
CA ILE A 91 1.60 1.14 1.96
C ILE A 91 0.29 0.51 2.39
N GLY A 92 -0.81 1.06 1.91
CA GLY A 92 -2.16 0.65 2.29
C GLY A 92 -3.22 1.07 1.29
N ILE A 93 -4.46 0.73 1.62
CA ILE A 93 -5.66 1.22 0.96
C ILE A 93 -6.33 2.21 1.91
N HIS A 94 -6.67 3.42 1.45
CA HIS A 94 -7.25 4.44 2.32
C HIS A 94 -8.32 5.31 1.63
N GLY A 95 -9.11 6.03 2.41
CA GLY A 95 -10.06 7.03 1.91
C GLY A 95 -9.38 8.36 1.59
N ILE A 96 -10.14 9.36 1.13
CA ILE A 96 -9.62 10.72 0.89
C ILE A 96 -9.33 11.42 2.24
N GLY A 97 -10.12 11.11 3.28
CA GLY A 97 -10.07 11.80 4.56
C GLY A 97 -10.94 13.04 4.58
N ASP A 98 -10.39 14.18 5.01
CA ASP A 98 -11.11 15.45 4.95
C ASP A 98 -11.41 15.85 3.49
N VAL A 99 -12.69 15.81 3.10
CA VAL A 99 -13.15 15.97 1.72
C VAL A 99 -13.43 17.44 1.41
N THR A 100 -12.84 17.92 0.32
CA THR A 100 -13.20 19.20 -0.33
C THR A 100 -13.56 18.95 -1.79
N HIS A 101 -14.28 19.88 -2.43
CA HIS A 101 -14.60 19.80 -3.86
C HIS A 101 -13.33 19.65 -4.72
N GLU A 102 -12.24 20.32 -4.34
CA GLU A 102 -10.95 20.20 -5.03
C GLU A 102 -10.35 18.81 -4.90
N LYS A 103 -10.35 18.22 -3.70
CA LYS A 103 -9.81 16.87 -3.49
C LYS A 103 -10.61 15.80 -4.22
N LEU A 104 -11.93 15.94 -4.31
CA LEU A 104 -12.77 15.04 -5.13
C LEU A 104 -12.37 15.13 -6.59
N ARG A 105 -12.26 16.35 -7.14
CA ARG A 105 -11.83 16.55 -8.53
C ARG A 105 -10.43 15.99 -8.80
N ILE A 106 -9.50 16.14 -7.85
CA ILE A 106 -8.16 15.54 -7.95
C ILE A 106 -8.26 14.01 -7.93
N HIS A 107 -9.04 13.43 -7.02
CA HIS A 107 -9.22 11.98 -6.93
C HIS A 107 -9.83 11.38 -8.19
N ASP A 108 -10.79 12.07 -8.82
CA ASP A 108 -11.44 11.60 -10.04
C ASP A 108 -10.55 11.70 -11.29
N ALA A 109 -9.52 12.55 -11.25
CA ALA A 109 -8.74 12.89 -12.44
C ALA A 109 -7.28 12.44 -12.41
N LEU A 110 -6.70 12.21 -11.23
CA LEU A 110 -5.25 12.05 -11.07
C LEU A 110 -4.88 10.95 -10.06
N ASP A 111 -3.81 10.22 -10.36
CA ASP A 111 -3.06 9.47 -9.38
C ASP A 111 -2.25 10.43 -8.51
N TRP A 112 -2.52 10.47 -7.20
CA TRP A 112 -1.98 11.47 -6.29
C TRP A 112 -1.24 10.91 -5.08
N THR A 113 -1.38 9.62 -4.79
CA THR A 113 -0.79 9.04 -3.56
C THR A 113 0.73 8.95 -3.68
N GLU A 114 1.39 8.64 -2.57
CA GLU A 114 2.84 8.35 -2.51
C GLU A 114 3.16 6.85 -2.67
N GLY A 115 2.18 6.08 -3.14
CA GLY A 115 2.28 4.63 -3.36
C GLY A 115 1.18 3.82 -2.68
N CYS A 116 0.26 4.47 -1.97
CA CYS A 116 -0.96 3.83 -1.50
C CYS A 116 -2.00 3.70 -2.63
N ILE A 117 -3.12 3.06 -2.32
CA ILE A 117 -4.32 3.07 -3.17
C ILE A 117 -5.38 3.87 -2.42
N ALA A 118 -5.85 4.96 -3.03
CA ALA A 118 -6.90 5.79 -2.46
C ALA A 118 -8.24 5.47 -3.12
N LEU A 119 -9.31 5.47 -2.33
CA LEU A 119 -10.71 5.42 -2.75
C LEU A 119 -11.44 6.63 -2.15
N THR A 120 -12.68 6.89 -2.58
CA THR A 120 -13.55 7.80 -1.84
C THR A 120 -13.82 7.25 -0.43
N ASN A 121 -14.20 8.12 0.52
CA ASN A 121 -14.54 7.69 1.88
C ASN A 121 -15.71 6.70 1.88
N ALA A 122 -16.71 6.93 1.03
CA ALA A 122 -17.86 6.04 0.90
C ALA A 122 -17.44 4.66 0.35
N ASP A 123 -16.59 4.65 -0.68
CA ASP A 123 -16.15 3.41 -1.32
C ASP A 123 -15.24 2.58 -0.42
N ILE A 124 -14.33 3.20 0.33
CA ILE A 124 -13.48 2.44 1.26
C ILE A 124 -14.30 1.84 2.40
N MET A 125 -15.32 2.54 2.89
CA MET A 125 -16.22 2.01 3.91
C MET A 125 -17.11 0.91 3.35
N ALA A 126 -17.52 1.00 2.08
CA ALA A 126 -18.21 -0.09 1.40
C ALA A 126 -17.30 -1.31 1.25
N LEU A 127 -16.05 -1.13 0.80
CA LEU A 127 -15.04 -2.19 0.66
C LEU A 127 -14.74 -2.89 1.99
N ARG A 128 -14.64 -2.12 3.09
CA ARG A 128 -14.35 -2.64 4.45
C ARG A 128 -15.31 -3.76 4.88
N ASN A 129 -16.55 -3.77 4.41
CA ASN A 129 -17.54 -4.81 4.72
C ASN A 129 -17.22 -6.18 4.10
N TYR A 130 -16.33 -6.24 3.11
CA TYR A 130 -15.99 -7.45 2.37
C TYR A 130 -14.59 -7.99 2.74
N VAL A 131 -13.80 -7.24 3.50
CA VAL A 131 -12.40 -7.56 3.77
C VAL A 131 -12.10 -7.59 5.27
N SER A 132 -11.18 -8.48 5.63
CA SER A 132 -10.68 -8.68 7.00
C SER A 132 -9.15 -8.81 6.99
N VAL A 133 -8.52 -8.80 8.18
CA VAL A 133 -7.09 -9.06 8.31
C VAL A 133 -6.77 -10.43 7.69
N GLY A 134 -5.72 -10.50 6.89
CA GLY A 134 -5.33 -11.68 6.12
C GLY A 134 -5.90 -11.73 4.69
N THR A 135 -6.86 -10.86 4.34
CA THR A 135 -7.41 -10.78 2.97
C THR A 135 -6.29 -10.54 1.97
N ARG A 136 -6.21 -11.40 0.95
CA ARG A 136 -5.25 -11.31 -0.14
C ARG A 136 -5.59 -10.09 -1.01
N VAL A 137 -4.60 -9.25 -1.24
CA VAL A 137 -4.67 -8.10 -2.15
C VAL A 137 -3.70 -8.35 -3.29
N GLU A 138 -4.18 -8.25 -4.51
CA GLU A 138 -3.37 -8.42 -5.70
C GLU A 138 -3.37 -7.11 -6.49
N ILE A 139 -2.19 -6.52 -6.65
CA ILE A 139 -1.98 -5.28 -7.36
C ILE A 139 -1.30 -5.63 -8.67
N ARG A 140 -1.88 -5.19 -9.78
CA ARG A 140 -1.45 -5.46 -11.16
C ARG A 140 -1.37 -4.15 -11.95
N GLU A 141 -0.58 -4.14 -13.01
CA GLU A 141 -0.54 -3.06 -14.01
C GLU A 141 -1.73 -3.14 -14.97
#